data_AF-A0A151IAX9-F1
#
_entry.id   AF-A0A151IAX9-F1
#
_cell.length_a   1.000
_cell.length_b   1.000
_cell.length_c   1.000
_cell.angle_alpha   90.00
_cell.angle_beta   90.00
_cell.angle_gamma   90.00
#
_symmetry.space_group_name_H-M   'P 1'
#
loop_
_entity.id
_entity.type
_entity.pdbx_description
1 polymer ?
#
loop_
_entity_poly.entity_id
_entity_poly.type
_entity_poly.pdbx_seq_one_letter_code
_entity_poly.pdbx_strand_id
1 'polypeptide(L)'
;MGSPLSLILADLVMRRLESLALLSFNRELPFYYRYVDDVCLAVDSSDINLLLCKFNEFHPRLQFTVEIGGDRLEFLDVSMIKRDNRLIFDWFHKPTFSGRFLNFLSNHPLSQKRGTVFSLADRAFFLSDISFHYKNFNFIINILLDNDYPLNFIFNTINQRLKYLLKNKFIVNDQPTNTQNNSKSVSWLTVPFVLCHTEKFKRFHNNDIRVSFRSPNKMSKYVKVQKDALSKDSRNNVVYKISCNDCDASYVG
;
A
#
# COMPACT_ATOMS: atom_id res chain seq x y z
N MET A 1 15.06 -7.98 3.31
CA MET A 1 14.13 -6.93 2.85
C MET A 1 14.91 -5.80 2.22
N GLY A 2 14.46 -5.28 1.07
CA GLY A 2 15.09 -4.15 0.37
C GLY A 2 15.87 -4.48 -0.90
N SER A 3 16.10 -5.76 -1.22
CA SER A 3 16.54 -6.14 -2.58
C SER A 3 15.34 -6.14 -3.53
N PRO A 4 15.44 -5.54 -4.73
CA PRO A 4 14.38 -5.54 -5.74
C PRO A 4 13.87 -6.95 -6.09
N LEU A 5 14.72 -7.97 -5.96
CA LEU A 5 14.38 -9.37 -6.25
C LEU A 5 13.61 -10.05 -5.11
N SER A 6 13.68 -9.53 -3.89
CA SER A 6 13.11 -10.21 -2.72
C SER A 6 11.61 -10.44 -2.85
N LEU A 7 10.88 -9.44 -3.38
CA LEU A 7 9.42 -9.49 -3.57
C LEU A 7 9.03 -10.55 -4.61
N ILE A 8 9.79 -10.62 -5.71
CA ILE A 8 9.55 -11.60 -6.78
C ILE A 8 9.79 -13.01 -6.26
N LEU A 9 10.88 -13.22 -5.51
CA LEU A 9 11.19 -14.52 -4.93
C LEU A 9 10.15 -14.94 -3.87
N ALA A 10 9.73 -14.01 -3.01
CA ALA A 10 8.66 -14.27 -2.04
C ALA A 10 7.36 -14.68 -2.74
N ASP A 11 6.97 -13.97 -3.80
CA ASP A 11 5.77 -14.30 -4.57
C ASP A 11 5.88 -15.67 -5.26
N LEU A 12 7.03 -16.00 -5.85
CA LEU A 12 7.25 -17.32 -6.46
C LEU A 12 7.13 -18.46 -5.45
N VAL A 13 7.69 -18.29 -4.25
CA VAL A 13 7.59 -19.28 -3.17
C VAL A 13 6.13 -19.42 -2.73
N MET A 14 5.44 -18.30 -2.48
CA MET A 14 4.04 -18.31 -2.08
C MET A 14 3.14 -18.95 -3.13
N ARG A 15 3.31 -18.65 -4.42
CA ARG A 15 2.53 -19.27 -5.50
C ARG A 15 2.72 -20.79 -5.58
N ARG A 16 3.96 -21.27 -5.38
CA ARG A 16 4.23 -22.71 -5.36
C ARG A 16 3.57 -23.37 -4.15
N LEU A 17 3.66 -22.74 -2.98
CA LEU A 17 3.02 -23.19 -1.76
C LEU A 17 1.50 -23.29 -1.95
N GLU A 18 0.88 -22.22 -2.46
CA GLU A 18 -0.56 -22.15 -2.74
C GLU A 18 -1.00 -23.26 -3.67
N SER A 19 -0.26 -23.47 -4.76
CA SER A 19 -0.58 -24.53 -5.72
C SER A 19 -0.61 -25.89 -5.05
N LEU A 20 0.40 -26.21 -4.22
CA LEU A 20 0.48 -27.51 -3.56
C LEU A 20 -0.58 -27.66 -2.45
N ALA A 21 -0.74 -26.64 -1.61
CA ALA A 21 -1.65 -26.68 -0.46
C ALA A 21 -3.12 -26.69 -0.90
N LEU A 22 -3.50 -25.82 -1.84
CA LEU A 22 -4.88 -25.70 -2.31
C LEU A 22 -5.30 -26.88 -3.19
N LEU A 23 -4.41 -27.41 -4.05
CA LEU A 23 -4.69 -28.65 -4.80
C LEU A 23 -4.89 -29.84 -3.84
N SER A 24 -4.09 -29.92 -2.78
CA SER A 24 -4.19 -31.00 -1.79
C SER A 24 -5.44 -30.90 -0.90
N PHE A 25 -5.96 -29.68 -0.71
CA PHE A 25 -7.15 -29.44 0.11
C PHE A 25 -8.45 -29.90 -0.57
N ASN A 26 -8.52 -29.82 -1.91
CA ASN A 26 -9.61 -30.37 -2.74
C ASN A 26 -11.04 -29.99 -2.30
N ARG A 27 -11.22 -28.77 -1.77
CA ARG A 27 -12.54 -28.17 -1.48
C ARG A 27 -12.61 -26.76 -2.02
N GLU A 28 -13.83 -26.30 -2.31
CA GLU A 28 -14.06 -24.95 -2.81
C GLU A 28 -13.93 -23.92 -1.68
N LEU A 29 -13.21 -22.83 -1.96
CA LEU A 29 -13.07 -21.70 -1.06
C LEU A 29 -13.99 -20.57 -1.57
N PRO A 30 -14.93 -20.05 -0.77
CA PRO A 30 -15.79 -18.93 -1.19
C PRO A 30 -15.02 -17.69 -1.63
N PHE A 31 -13.87 -17.45 -0.99
CA PHE A 31 -12.88 -16.50 -1.47
C PHE A 31 -11.48 -16.86 -0.95
N TYR A 32 -10.47 -16.37 -1.66
CA TYR A 32 -9.07 -16.45 -1.27
C TYR A 32 -8.34 -15.20 -1.78
N TYR A 33 -7.78 -14.41 -0.86
CA TYR A 33 -7.00 -13.22 -1.15
C TYR A 33 -5.63 -13.33 -0.47
N ARG A 34 -4.58 -12.94 -1.19
CA ARG A 34 -3.21 -12.90 -0.66
C ARG A 34 -2.57 -11.55 -0.91
N TYR A 35 -1.81 -11.09 0.08
CA TYR A 35 -0.91 -9.97 -0.04
C TYR A 35 0.48 -10.36 0.51
N VAL A 36 1.41 -10.61 -0.41
CA VAL A 36 2.73 -11.18 -0.10
C VAL A 36 2.58 -12.49 0.66
N ASP A 37 2.75 -12.50 1.99
CA ASP A 37 2.65 -13.63 2.91
C ASP A 37 1.35 -13.66 3.72
N ASP A 38 0.61 -12.55 3.79
CA ASP A 38 -0.69 -12.48 4.47
C ASP A 38 -1.80 -13.05 3.58
N VAL A 39 -2.57 -14.00 4.11
CA VAL A 39 -3.66 -14.68 3.39
C VAL A 39 -4.97 -14.52 4.15
N CYS A 40 -6.05 -14.18 3.43
CA CYS A 40 -7.41 -14.13 3.93
C CYS A 40 -8.31 -15.00 3.06
N LEU A 41 -9.00 -15.95 3.68
CA LEU A 41 -9.86 -16.90 3.00
C LEU A 41 -11.06 -17.27 3.87
N ALA A 42 -12.09 -17.83 3.24
CA ALA A 42 -13.19 -18.47 3.94
C ALA A 42 -13.13 -19.98 3.74
N VAL A 43 -13.41 -20.73 4.81
CA VAL A 43 -13.45 -22.20 4.81
C VAL A 43 -14.41 -22.67 5.90
N ASP A 44 -14.89 -23.91 5.81
CA ASP A 44 -15.67 -24.51 6.90
C ASP A 44 -14.84 -24.60 8.19
N SER A 45 -15.48 -24.37 9.34
CA SER A 45 -14.81 -24.41 10.65
C SER A 45 -14.09 -25.73 10.93
N SER A 46 -14.59 -26.84 10.40
CA SER A 46 -13.99 -28.18 10.55
C SER A 46 -12.68 -28.34 9.78
N ASP A 47 -12.46 -27.52 8.76
CA ASP A 47 -11.34 -27.64 7.83
C ASP A 47 -10.17 -26.70 8.14
N ILE A 48 -10.34 -25.75 9.06
CA ILE A 48 -9.32 -24.73 9.37
C ILE A 48 -7.98 -25.38 9.73
N ASN A 49 -8.00 -26.37 10.62
CA ASN A 49 -6.80 -27.07 11.06
C ASN A 49 -6.18 -27.92 9.93
N LEU A 50 -7.02 -28.55 9.10
CA LEU A 50 -6.54 -29.33 7.96
C LEU A 50 -5.80 -28.43 6.97
N LEU A 51 -6.38 -27.28 6.63
CA LEU A 51 -5.78 -26.31 5.72
C LEU A 51 -4.47 -25.73 6.29
N LEU A 52 -4.44 -25.39 7.58
CA LEU A 52 -3.24 -24.92 8.26
C LEU A 52 -2.11 -25.96 8.20
N CYS A 53 -2.43 -27.23 8.46
CA CYS A 53 -1.47 -28.33 8.31
C CYS A 53 -0.93 -28.42 6.87
N LYS A 54 -1.79 -28.30 5.85
CA LYS A 54 -1.36 -28.32 4.44
C LYS A 54 -0.45 -27.16 4.07
N PHE A 55 -0.67 -25.97 4.60
CA PHE A 55 0.25 -24.84 4.41
C PHE A 55 1.60 -25.10 5.11
N ASN A 56 1.58 -25.67 6.31
CA ASN A 56 2.77 -25.93 7.13
C ASN A 56 3.59 -27.15 6.69
N GLU A 57 3.00 -28.08 5.92
CA GLU A 57 3.69 -29.19 5.26
C GLU A 57 4.72 -28.70 4.21
N PHE A 58 4.57 -27.48 3.68
CA PHE A 58 5.42 -27.00 2.59
C PHE A 58 6.91 -26.93 2.96
N HIS A 59 7.25 -26.37 4.12
CA HIS A 59 8.65 -26.25 4.54
C HIS A 59 8.79 -25.95 6.06
N PRO A 60 9.67 -26.65 6.81
CA PRO A 60 9.77 -26.52 8.27
C PRO A 60 10.16 -25.13 8.79
N ARG A 61 10.84 -24.31 7.96
CA ARG A 61 11.19 -22.91 8.30
C ARG A 61 10.15 -21.86 7.87
N LEU A 62 9.09 -22.27 7.17
CA LEU A 62 8.00 -21.39 6.74
C LEU A 62 6.71 -21.95 7.33
N GLN A 63 6.31 -21.40 8.48
CA GLN A 63 5.16 -21.86 9.23
C GLN A 63 4.17 -20.71 9.36
N PHE A 64 2.94 -20.98 8.99
CA PHE A 64 1.79 -20.10 9.09
C PHE A 64 1.12 -20.25 10.44
N THR A 65 0.54 -19.16 10.89
CA THR A 65 -0.39 -19.10 12.02
C THR A 65 -1.76 -18.68 11.49
N VAL A 66 -2.82 -19.14 12.14
CA VAL A 66 -4.18 -18.79 11.75
C VAL A 66 -4.81 -17.87 12.79
N GLU A 67 -5.50 -16.85 12.31
CA GLU A 67 -6.44 -16.05 13.09
C GLU A 67 -7.85 -16.38 12.59
N ILE A 68 -8.73 -16.80 13.50
CA ILE A 68 -10.11 -17.17 13.16
C ILE A 68 -11.00 -15.97 13.48
N GLY A 69 -11.49 -15.33 12.42
CA GLY A 69 -12.51 -14.29 12.55
C GLY A 69 -13.85 -14.90 12.93
N GLY A 70 -14.46 -14.39 14.00
CA GLY A 70 -15.87 -14.63 14.29
C GLY A 70 -16.74 -13.80 13.35
N ASP A 71 -17.46 -12.83 13.89
CA ASP A 71 -18.20 -11.86 13.07
C ASP A 71 -17.30 -10.74 12.51
N ARG A 72 -16.01 -10.74 12.86
CA ARG A 72 -15.06 -9.72 12.44
C ARG A 72 -13.67 -10.32 12.21
N LEU A 73 -13.00 -9.89 11.16
CA LEU A 73 -11.61 -10.21 10.85
C LEU A 73 -10.91 -9.01 10.19
N GLU A 74 -9.70 -8.72 10.62
CA GLU A 74 -8.86 -7.68 10.04
C GLU A 74 -7.94 -8.26 8.95
N PHE A 75 -7.96 -7.66 7.76
CA PHE A 75 -7.04 -8.00 6.67
C PHE A 75 -6.48 -6.72 6.03
N LEU A 76 -5.16 -6.53 6.14
CA LEU A 76 -4.46 -5.31 5.71
C LEU A 76 -5.06 -4.03 6.35
N ASP A 77 -5.54 -3.10 5.54
CA ASP A 77 -6.17 -1.85 5.95
C ASP A 77 -7.71 -1.97 6.03
N VAL A 78 -8.27 -3.20 6.07
CA VAL A 78 -9.73 -3.41 6.04
C VAL A 78 -10.18 -4.31 7.18
N SER A 79 -11.26 -3.93 7.86
CA SER A 79 -11.97 -4.78 8.81
C SER A 79 -13.19 -5.36 8.11
N MET A 80 -13.20 -6.68 7.95
CA MET A 80 -14.29 -7.45 7.35
C MET A 80 -15.27 -7.84 8.45
N ILE A 81 -16.54 -7.46 8.30
CA ILE A 81 -17.57 -7.65 9.31
C ILE A 81 -18.72 -8.45 8.70
N LYS A 82 -19.05 -9.59 9.30
CA LYS A 82 -20.20 -10.40 8.90
C LYS A 82 -21.47 -9.82 9.55
N ARG A 83 -22.45 -9.42 8.73
CA ARG A 83 -23.79 -9.02 9.17
C ARG A 83 -24.85 -9.54 8.21
N ASP A 84 -25.89 -10.18 8.73
CA ASP A 84 -27.05 -10.64 7.94
C ASP A 84 -26.66 -11.41 6.66
N ASN A 85 -25.69 -12.31 6.80
CA ASN A 85 -25.13 -13.12 5.71
C ASN A 85 -24.43 -12.31 4.60
N ARG A 86 -23.98 -11.10 4.89
CA ARG A 86 -23.17 -10.24 4.02
C ARG A 86 -21.89 -9.82 4.72
N LEU A 87 -20.88 -9.51 3.93
CA LEU A 87 -19.66 -8.86 4.41
C LEU A 87 -19.80 -7.36 4.22
N ILE A 88 -19.55 -6.62 5.30
CA ILE A 88 -19.47 -5.17 5.34
C ILE A 88 -18.03 -4.83 5.71
N PHE A 89 -17.48 -3.80 5.08
CA PHE A 89 -16.09 -3.42 5.23
C PHE A 89 -15.98 -2.07 5.94
N ASP A 90 -15.05 -1.96 6.89
CA ASP A 90 -14.65 -0.70 7.50
C ASP A 90 -13.14 -0.48 7.33
N TRP A 91 -12.70 0.77 7.31
CA TRP A 91 -11.29 1.11 7.22
C TRP A 91 -10.58 0.80 8.54
N PHE A 92 -9.63 -0.14 8.51
CA PHE A 92 -8.91 -0.60 9.70
C PHE A 92 -7.60 0.15 9.90
N HIS A 93 -7.25 0.36 11.17
CA HIS A 93 -5.98 0.90 11.60
C HIS A 93 -5.40 -0.01 12.67
N LYS A 94 -4.14 -0.40 12.51
CA LYS A 94 -3.43 -1.13 13.56
C LYS A 94 -3.38 -0.29 14.84
N PRO A 95 -3.40 -0.90 16.04
CA PRO A 95 -3.27 -0.18 17.30
C PRO A 95 -2.00 0.69 17.40
N THR A 96 -0.96 0.34 16.63
CA THR A 96 0.30 1.09 16.53
C THR A 96 0.24 2.30 15.60
N PHE A 97 -0.93 2.59 15.01
CA PHE A 97 -1.10 3.72 14.11
C PHE A 97 -0.97 5.05 14.86
N SER A 98 0.04 5.84 14.46
CA SER A 98 0.38 7.09 15.16
C SER A 98 -0.44 8.31 14.73
N GLY A 99 -1.22 8.23 13.65
CA GLY A 99 -1.91 9.40 13.09
C GLY A 99 -0.99 10.48 12.52
N ARG A 100 0.33 10.24 12.41
CA ARG A 100 1.28 11.24 11.91
C ARG A 100 1.32 11.24 10.39
N PHE A 101 1.00 12.38 9.80
CA PHE A 101 1.06 12.64 8.36
C PHE A 101 2.00 13.81 8.06
N LEU A 102 2.02 14.23 6.79
CA LEU A 102 2.73 15.42 6.37
C LEU A 102 2.15 16.65 7.08
N ASN A 103 2.84 17.17 8.10
CA ASN A 103 2.43 18.35 8.84
C ASN A 103 2.20 19.56 7.91
N PHE A 104 1.12 20.32 8.12
CA PHE A 104 0.74 21.43 7.26
C PHE A 104 1.73 22.61 7.29
N LEU A 105 2.47 22.80 8.37
CA LEU A 105 3.47 23.86 8.49
C LEU A 105 4.80 23.50 7.82
N SER A 106 4.97 22.24 7.41
CA SER A 106 6.19 21.81 6.72
C SER A 106 6.39 22.51 5.37
N ASN A 107 7.65 22.67 4.96
CA ASN A 107 8.05 23.29 3.70
C ASN A 107 7.81 22.35 2.49
N HIS A 108 6.53 22.12 2.20
CA HIS A 108 6.05 21.29 1.10
C HIS A 108 5.02 22.06 0.25
N PRO A 109 4.96 21.81 -1.07
CA PRO A 109 3.93 22.38 -1.92
C PRO A 109 2.52 22.05 -1.43
N LEU A 110 1.58 22.98 -1.62
CA LEU A 110 0.17 22.75 -1.29
C LEU A 110 -0.41 21.53 -2.02
N SER A 111 0.09 21.18 -3.22
CA SER A 111 -0.35 19.99 -3.94
C SER A 111 -0.08 18.70 -3.18
N GLN A 112 1.04 18.59 -2.46
CA GLN A 112 1.38 17.42 -1.66
C GLN A 112 0.54 17.36 -0.38
N LYS A 113 0.27 18.52 0.23
CA LYS A 113 -0.65 18.64 1.38
C LYS A 113 -2.08 18.23 0.97
N ARG A 114 -2.57 18.68 -0.20
CA ARG A 114 -3.84 18.20 -0.77
C ARG A 114 -3.80 16.71 -1.07
N GLY A 115 -2.69 16.21 -1.60
CA GLY A 115 -2.49 14.78 -1.88
C GLY A 115 -2.62 13.92 -0.62
N THR A 116 -2.15 14.42 0.53
CA THR A 116 -2.34 13.75 1.83
C THR A 116 -3.83 13.64 2.17
N VAL A 117 -4.58 14.74 2.09
CA VAL A 117 -6.03 14.75 2.33
C VAL A 117 -6.77 13.84 1.33
N PHE A 118 -6.42 13.88 0.05
CA PHE A 118 -7.00 13.02 -0.98
C PHE A 118 -6.76 11.54 -0.67
N SER A 119 -5.55 11.16 -0.28
CA SER A 119 -5.23 9.76 0.04
C SER A 119 -6.05 9.22 1.21
N LEU A 120 -6.33 10.06 2.21
CA LEU A 120 -7.18 9.70 3.35
C LEU A 120 -8.65 9.59 2.93
N ALA A 121 -9.15 10.58 2.18
CA ALA A 121 -10.51 10.57 1.68
C ALA A 121 -10.77 9.37 0.76
N ASP A 122 -9.81 9.01 -0.09
CA ASP A 122 -9.89 7.85 -0.96
C ASP A 122 -9.96 6.55 -0.15
N ARG A 123 -9.13 6.41 0.88
CA ARG A 123 -9.16 5.23 1.76
C ARG A 123 -10.52 5.08 2.44
N ALA A 124 -11.03 6.13 3.07
CA ALA A 124 -12.36 6.08 3.67
C ALA A 124 -13.44 5.75 2.64
N PHE A 125 -13.36 6.33 1.44
CA PHE A 125 -14.37 6.11 0.40
C PHE A 125 -14.34 4.71 -0.20
N PHE A 126 -13.15 4.14 -0.46
CA PHE A 126 -13.00 2.86 -1.16
C PHE A 126 -12.87 1.65 -0.23
N LEU A 127 -12.35 1.82 0.98
CA LEU A 127 -12.09 0.72 1.92
C LEU A 127 -13.21 0.53 2.96
N SER A 128 -14.25 1.37 2.93
CA SER A 128 -15.36 1.25 3.86
C SER A 128 -16.72 1.42 3.19
N ASP A 129 -17.71 0.73 3.74
CA ASP A 129 -19.11 0.89 3.36
C ASP A 129 -19.68 2.24 3.81
N ILE A 130 -20.74 2.68 3.14
CA ILE A 130 -21.38 3.99 3.32
C ILE A 130 -21.76 4.23 4.79
N SER A 131 -22.17 3.17 5.50
CA SER A 131 -22.53 3.22 6.92
C SER A 131 -21.38 3.71 7.83
N PHE A 132 -20.13 3.50 7.41
CA PHE A 132 -18.93 3.89 8.16
C PHE A 132 -18.32 5.22 7.69
N HIS A 133 -18.77 5.78 6.56
CA HIS A 133 -18.18 6.99 5.98
C HIS A 133 -18.22 8.17 6.95
N TYR A 134 -19.33 8.40 7.66
CA TYR A 134 -19.44 9.49 8.63
C TYR A 134 -18.36 9.38 9.73
N LYS A 135 -18.22 8.20 10.34
CA LYS A 135 -17.20 7.91 11.35
C LYS A 135 -15.80 8.12 10.79
N ASN A 136 -15.52 7.59 9.59
CA ASN A 136 -14.19 7.65 8.98
C ASN A 136 -13.79 9.06 8.55
N PHE A 137 -14.72 9.86 8.03
CA PHE A 137 -14.44 11.25 7.69
C PHE A 137 -14.25 12.13 8.93
N ASN A 138 -15.01 11.93 10.00
CA ASN A 138 -14.75 12.60 11.27
C ASN A 138 -13.36 12.26 11.82
N PHE A 139 -12.98 10.99 11.76
CA PHE A 139 -11.64 10.53 12.13
C PHE A 139 -10.55 11.20 11.29
N ILE A 140 -10.73 11.29 9.96
CA ILE A 140 -9.79 11.99 9.06
C ILE A 140 -9.65 13.46 9.41
N ILE A 141 -10.75 14.16 9.70
CA ILE A 141 -10.73 15.57 10.07
C ILE A 141 -9.91 15.77 11.34
N ASN A 142 -10.13 14.96 12.37
CA ASN A 142 -9.38 15.04 13.62
C ASN A 142 -7.88 14.81 13.41
N ILE A 143 -7.52 13.77 12.66
CA ILE A 143 -6.11 13.52 12.30
C ILE A 143 -5.48 14.70 11.57
N LEU A 144 -6.18 15.29 10.61
CA LEU A 144 -5.64 16.41 9.84
C LEU A 144 -5.47 17.65 10.73
N LEU A 145 -6.38 17.88 11.67
CA LEU A 145 -6.24 18.93 12.69
C LEU A 145 -5.02 18.70 13.58
N ASP A 146 -4.80 17.46 14.03
CA ASP A 146 -3.62 17.09 14.82
C ASP A 146 -2.30 17.26 14.02
N ASN A 147 -2.39 17.36 12.69
CA ASN A 147 -1.26 17.64 11.78
C ASN A 147 -1.25 19.10 11.27
N ASP A 148 -1.92 20.02 11.98
CA ASP A 148 -1.98 21.47 11.75
C ASP A 148 -2.69 21.91 10.46
N TYR A 149 -3.52 21.06 9.85
CA TYR A 149 -4.26 21.46 8.64
C TYR A 149 -5.40 22.43 9.00
N PRO A 150 -5.52 23.57 8.32
CA PRO A 150 -6.63 24.48 8.54
C PRO A 150 -7.97 23.85 8.17
N LEU A 151 -9.00 24.02 9.01
CA LEU A 151 -10.35 23.47 8.78
C LEU A 151 -10.89 23.78 7.37
N ASN A 152 -10.81 25.04 6.94
CA ASN A 152 -11.27 25.45 5.62
C ASN A 152 -10.54 24.69 4.50
N PHE A 153 -9.24 24.45 4.65
CA PHE A 153 -8.47 23.67 3.69
C PHE A 153 -8.91 22.20 3.67
N ILE A 154 -9.13 21.60 4.84
CA ILE A 154 -9.61 20.22 4.97
C ILE A 154 -10.96 20.06 4.24
N PHE A 155 -11.96 20.84 4.63
CA PHE A 155 -13.31 20.72 4.07
C PHE A 155 -13.35 20.98 2.57
N ASN A 156 -12.68 22.04 2.09
CA ASN A 156 -12.65 22.34 0.65
C ASN A 156 -12.00 21.19 -0.14
N THR A 157 -10.91 20.63 0.38
CA THR A 157 -10.17 19.56 -0.30
C THR A 157 -10.96 18.25 -0.29
N ILE A 158 -11.56 17.87 0.84
CA ILE A 158 -12.42 16.67 0.94
C ILE A 158 -13.63 16.81 0.01
N ASN A 159 -14.34 17.95 0.05
CA ASN A 159 -15.51 18.18 -0.80
C ASN A 159 -15.15 18.13 -2.29
N GLN A 160 -14.03 18.73 -2.68
CA GLN A 160 -13.53 18.65 -4.05
C GLN A 160 -13.27 17.19 -4.47
N ARG A 161 -12.64 16.40 -3.58
CA ARG A 161 -12.32 15.00 -3.86
C ARG A 161 -13.57 14.13 -3.96
N LEU A 162 -14.51 14.27 -3.03
CA LEU A 162 -15.77 13.52 -3.03
C LEU A 162 -16.60 13.81 -4.28
N LYS A 163 -16.70 15.07 -4.71
CA LYS A 163 -17.37 15.43 -5.97
C LYS A 163 -16.76 14.72 -7.17
N TYR A 164 -15.43 14.62 -7.21
CA TYR A 164 -14.72 13.90 -8.26
C TYR A 164 -14.98 12.39 -8.21
N LEU A 165 -14.88 11.77 -7.03
CA LEU A 165 -15.09 10.33 -6.84
C LEU A 165 -16.52 9.92 -7.21
N LEU A 166 -17.52 10.69 -6.78
CA LEU A 166 -18.92 10.45 -7.11
C LEU A 166 -19.14 10.60 -8.62
N LYS A 167 -18.65 11.69 -9.24
CA LYS A 167 -18.79 11.90 -10.68
C LYS A 167 -18.19 10.73 -11.48
N ASN A 168 -17.01 10.26 -11.14
CA ASN A 168 -16.38 9.15 -11.83
C ASN A 168 -17.11 7.82 -11.62
N LYS A 169 -17.65 7.58 -10.42
CA LYS A 169 -18.44 6.38 -10.14
C LYS A 169 -19.69 6.30 -11.04
N PHE A 170 -20.29 7.43 -11.38
CA PHE A 170 -21.43 7.49 -12.30
C PHE A 170 -21.02 7.43 -13.78
N ILE A 171 -19.85 7.98 -14.16
CA ILE A 171 -19.38 7.98 -15.56
C ILE A 171 -18.88 6.62 -16.03
N VAL A 172 -18.31 5.78 -15.15
CA VAL A 172 -17.80 4.44 -15.52
C VAL A 172 -18.94 3.49 -15.97
N ASN A 173 -20.21 3.84 -15.74
CA ASN A 173 -21.35 3.09 -16.25
C ASN A 173 -21.76 3.47 -17.69
N ASP A 174 -21.19 4.52 -18.28
CA ASP A 174 -21.37 4.86 -19.69
C ASP A 174 -20.12 4.52 -20.51
N GLN A 175 -20.36 3.88 -21.65
CA GLN A 175 -19.43 3.28 -22.63
C GLN A 175 -18.07 4.00 -22.83
N PRO A 176 -17.01 3.25 -23.20
CA PRO A 176 -15.68 3.82 -23.42
C PRO A 176 -15.70 4.73 -24.66
N THR A 177 -15.57 6.05 -24.43
CA THR A 177 -15.33 7.00 -25.50
C THR A 177 -13.88 6.85 -25.97
N ASN A 178 -13.72 6.15 -27.11
CA ASN A 178 -12.49 6.07 -27.88
C ASN A 178 -12.09 7.48 -28.35
N THR A 179 -11.34 8.21 -27.53
CA THR A 179 -10.63 9.41 -27.98
C THR A 179 -9.18 9.02 -28.20
N GLN A 180 -8.84 8.69 -29.45
CA GLN A 180 -7.46 8.69 -29.91
C GLN A 180 -6.94 10.13 -29.85
N ASN A 181 -6.50 10.54 -28.67
CA ASN A 181 -5.75 11.77 -28.51
C ASN A 181 -4.31 11.49 -28.93
N ASN A 182 -3.89 12.07 -30.05
CA ASN A 182 -2.48 12.24 -30.42
C ASN A 182 -1.79 13.04 -29.30
N SER A 183 -1.37 12.34 -28.25
CA SER A 183 -0.73 12.97 -27.10
C SER A 183 0.68 13.37 -27.47
N LYS A 184 0.90 14.69 -27.66
CA LYS A 184 2.25 15.24 -27.66
C LYS A 184 2.94 14.84 -26.35
N SER A 185 4.15 14.31 -26.45
CA SER A 185 4.98 13.97 -25.30
C SER A 185 5.25 15.24 -24.49
N VAL A 186 4.76 15.28 -23.25
CA VAL A 186 4.95 16.42 -22.35
C VAL A 186 6.22 16.21 -21.55
N SER A 187 7.15 17.17 -21.61
CA SER A 187 8.39 17.14 -20.83
C SER A 187 8.17 17.63 -19.40
N TRP A 188 8.94 17.11 -18.43
CA TRP A 188 8.81 17.46 -17.02
C TRP A 188 10.08 18.11 -16.48
N LEU A 189 9.95 19.34 -15.97
CA LEU A 189 10.99 20.04 -15.21
C LEU A 189 10.74 19.86 -13.71
N THR A 190 11.63 19.14 -13.02
CA THR A 190 11.54 18.93 -11.57
C THR A 190 12.45 19.90 -10.82
N VAL A 191 11.88 20.73 -9.94
CA VAL A 191 12.62 21.76 -9.18
C VAL A 191 12.53 21.46 -7.68
N PRO A 192 13.60 21.65 -6.87
CA PRO A 192 13.49 21.58 -5.42
C PRO A 192 12.48 22.63 -4.91
N PHE A 193 11.63 22.27 -3.95
CA PHE A 193 10.66 23.20 -3.38
C PHE A 193 11.31 24.10 -2.32
N VAL A 194 11.21 25.41 -2.55
CA VAL A 194 11.60 26.49 -1.64
C VAL A 194 10.47 27.50 -1.63
N LEU A 195 9.83 27.66 -0.47
CA LEU A 195 8.70 28.56 -0.29
C LEU A 195 8.99 29.95 -0.88
N CYS A 196 8.00 30.55 -1.54
CA CYS A 196 8.04 31.84 -2.25
C CYS A 196 8.96 31.92 -3.49
N HIS A 197 10.04 31.12 -3.55
CA HIS A 197 11.02 31.19 -4.61
C HIS A 197 10.62 30.28 -5.77
N THR A 198 10.35 29.01 -5.47
CA THR A 198 10.16 28.01 -6.51
C THR A 198 8.76 28.04 -7.09
N GLU A 199 7.80 28.69 -6.42
CA GLU A 199 6.47 28.89 -6.98
C GLU A 199 6.47 29.74 -8.25
N LYS A 200 7.45 30.63 -8.41
CA LYS A 200 7.63 31.42 -9.64
C LYS A 200 7.87 30.52 -10.85
N PHE A 201 8.40 29.31 -10.67
CA PHE A 201 8.59 28.37 -11.78
C PHE A 201 7.27 27.84 -12.34
N LYS A 202 6.13 27.96 -11.63
CA LYS A 202 4.82 27.60 -12.19
C LYS A 202 4.51 28.39 -13.48
N ARG A 203 5.13 29.55 -13.71
CA ARG A 203 5.01 30.32 -14.97
C ARG A 203 5.51 29.57 -16.21
N PHE A 204 6.39 28.59 -16.02
CA PHE A 204 6.91 27.75 -17.10
C PHE A 204 6.00 26.56 -17.41
N HIS A 205 4.89 26.41 -16.69
CA HIS A 205 3.91 25.37 -16.95
C HIS A 205 3.12 25.74 -18.21
N ASN A 206 3.39 25.02 -19.31
CA ASN A 206 2.70 25.19 -20.59
C ASN A 206 2.37 23.81 -21.19
N ASN A 207 1.92 23.78 -22.45
CA ASN A 207 1.50 22.54 -23.10
C ASN A 207 2.66 21.56 -23.35
N ASP A 208 3.89 22.06 -23.46
CA ASP A 208 5.07 21.26 -23.81
C ASP A 208 5.93 20.89 -22.58
N ILE A 209 5.93 21.74 -21.54
CA ILE A 209 6.72 21.57 -20.32
C ILE A 209 5.83 21.73 -19.08
N ARG A 210 5.83 20.69 -18.25
CA ARG A 210 5.21 20.71 -16.92
C ARG A 210 6.24 20.84 -15.83
N VAL A 211 5.94 21.68 -14.85
CA VAL A 211 6.81 21.89 -13.68
C VAL A 211 6.30 21.05 -12.52
N SER A 212 7.20 20.26 -11.92
CA SER A 212 6.96 19.51 -10.70
C SER A 212 7.93 19.95 -9.59
N PHE A 213 7.52 19.74 -8.35
CA PHE A 213 8.28 20.14 -7.18
C PHE A 213 8.70 18.93 -6.36
N ARG A 214 9.98 18.87 -5.97
CA ARG A 214 10.52 17.84 -5.07
C ARG A 214 10.94 18.44 -3.74
N SER A 215 10.64 17.76 -2.64
CA SER A 215 11.16 18.16 -1.32
C SER A 215 12.61 17.72 -1.17
N PRO A 216 13.55 18.62 -0.84
CA PRO A 216 14.97 18.26 -0.70
C PRO A 216 15.24 17.42 0.55
N ASN A 217 14.53 17.67 1.64
CA ASN A 217 14.69 16.98 2.92
C ASN A 217 13.84 15.71 2.97
N LYS A 218 14.33 14.63 2.37
CA LYS A 218 13.67 13.32 2.45
C LYS A 218 13.99 12.62 3.77
N MET A 219 13.01 11.92 4.33
CA MET A 219 13.20 11.08 5.52
C MET A 219 14.30 10.03 5.33
N SER A 220 14.53 9.55 4.10
CA SER A 220 15.60 8.61 3.77
C SER A 220 17.01 9.12 4.09
N LYS A 221 17.19 10.43 4.30
CA LYS A 221 18.44 11.01 4.79
C LYS A 221 18.70 10.66 6.25
N TYR A 222 17.66 10.58 7.06
CA TYR A 222 17.70 10.36 8.51
C TYR A 222 17.43 8.90 8.87
N VAL A 223 16.47 8.27 8.19
CA VAL A 223 16.06 6.88 8.39
C VAL A 223 16.49 6.08 7.17
N LYS A 224 17.60 5.34 7.30
CA LYS A 224 18.06 4.42 6.27
C LYS A 224 17.41 3.05 6.51
N VAL A 225 16.89 2.46 5.43
CA VAL A 225 16.25 1.12 5.45
C VAL A 225 17.30 0.01 5.59
N GLN A 226 18.56 0.33 5.30
CA GLN A 226 19.67 -0.61 5.43
C GLN A 226 20.04 -0.77 6.91
N LYS A 227 20.43 -1.99 7.29
CA LYS A 227 21.14 -2.23 8.56
C LYS A 227 22.31 -1.25 8.66
N ASP A 228 22.61 -0.82 9.87
CA ASP A 228 23.79 0.01 10.12
C ASP A 228 25.00 -0.62 9.43
N ALA A 229 25.72 0.20 8.67
CA ALA A 229 26.87 -0.27 7.95
C ALA A 229 27.90 -0.73 8.99
N LEU A 230 28.10 -2.05 9.07
CA LEU A 230 29.16 -2.61 9.89
C LEU A 230 30.51 -2.06 9.39
N SER A 231 31.39 -1.73 10.33
CA SER A 231 32.79 -1.47 10.05
C SER A 231 33.35 -2.62 9.20
N LYS A 232 34.34 -2.33 8.34
CA LYS A 232 34.86 -3.34 7.39
C LYS A 232 35.29 -4.62 8.11
N ASP A 233 35.88 -4.47 9.30
CA ASP A 233 36.42 -5.57 10.11
C ASP A 233 35.35 -6.37 10.87
N SER A 234 34.11 -5.84 10.98
CA SER A 234 32.98 -6.53 11.60
C SER A 234 32.02 -7.18 10.59
N ARG A 235 32.38 -7.20 9.30
CA ARG A 235 31.59 -7.87 8.27
C ARG A 235 31.93 -9.36 8.28
N ASN A 236 30.93 -10.20 8.54
CA ASN A 236 31.03 -11.66 8.39
C ASN A 236 30.43 -12.08 7.04
N ASN A 237 30.82 -13.26 6.53
CA ASN A 237 30.36 -13.81 5.24
C ASN A 237 30.63 -12.87 4.05
N VAL A 238 31.75 -12.15 4.08
CA VAL A 238 32.17 -11.22 3.01
C VAL A 238 32.57 -11.96 1.74
N VAL A 239 32.94 -13.24 1.89
CA VAL A 239 33.24 -14.16 0.79
C VAL A 239 32.32 -15.36 0.94
N TYR A 240 31.61 -15.73 -0.13
CA TYR A 240 30.78 -16.93 -0.21
C TYR A 240 31.15 -17.76 -1.43
N LYS A 241 30.99 -19.08 -1.31
CA LYS A 241 31.22 -20.03 -2.38
C LYS A 241 29.91 -20.74 -2.71
N ILE A 242 29.48 -20.68 -3.96
CA ILE A 242 28.36 -21.47 -4.47
C ILE A 242 28.94 -22.57 -5.35
N SER A 243 28.77 -23.82 -4.93
CA SER A 243 29.13 -24.98 -5.73
C SER A 243 28.02 -25.30 -6.71
N CYS A 244 28.38 -25.67 -7.94
CA CYS A 244 27.42 -26.27 -8.86
C CYS A 244 27.04 -27.66 -8.34
N ASN A 245 25.76 -28.03 -8.44
CA ASN A 245 25.31 -29.37 -8.04
C ASN A 245 25.62 -30.42 -9.11
N ASP A 246 25.75 -30.00 -10.37
CA ASP A 246 25.85 -30.91 -11.52
C ASP A 246 27.27 -30.99 -12.11
N CYS A 247 28.24 -30.25 -11.54
CA CYS A 247 29.66 -30.33 -11.95
C CYS A 247 30.62 -29.77 -10.89
N ASP A 248 31.93 -29.93 -11.11
CA ASP A 248 33.00 -29.47 -10.20
C ASP A 248 33.24 -27.95 -10.21
N ALA A 249 32.40 -27.18 -10.90
CA ALA A 249 32.53 -25.73 -10.95
C ALA A 249 32.05 -25.09 -9.64
N SER A 250 32.70 -23.98 -9.26
CA SER A 250 32.25 -23.17 -8.14
C SER A 250 32.46 -21.69 -8.40
N TYR A 251 31.49 -20.88 -7.98
CA TYR A 251 31.60 -19.42 -7.95
C TYR A 251 32.03 -18.96 -6.57
N VAL A 252 33.04 -18.10 -6.50
CA VAL A 252 33.48 -17.43 -5.26
C VAL A 252 33.30 -15.94 -5.46
N GLY A 253 32.57 -15.29 -4.54
CA GLY A 253 32.28 -13.86 -4.58
C GLY A 253 32.21 -13.24 -3.20
#